data_AF-A0A7W9ETN7-F1
#
_entry.id   AF-A0A7W9ETN7-F1
#
_cell.length_a   1.000
_cell.length_b   1.000
_cell.length_c   1.000
_cell.angle_alpha   90.00
_cell.angle_beta   90.00
_cell.angle_gamma   90.00
#
_symmetry.space_group_name_H-M   'P 1'
#
loop_
_entity.id
_entity.type
_entity.pdbx_description
1 polymer ?
#
loop_
_entity_poly.entity_id
_entity_poly.type
_entity_poly.pdbx_seq_one_letter_code
_entity_poly.pdbx_strand_id
1 'polypeptide(L)'
;MKTRAAVAFEAKQPLEIVELDLEGPKAGEVLVEIMATGICHTDAYTLDGFDSEGIFPSVLGHEGAGIVREVGAGVMSVKPGDHVIPL
;
A
#
# COMPACT_ATOMS: atom_id res chain seq x y z
N MET A 1 13.35 -0.52 -4.82
CA MET A 1 13.76 0.64 -4.01
C MET A 1 13.50 0.36 -2.54
N LYS A 2 14.31 0.92 -1.64
CA LYS A 2 14.04 0.84 -0.20
C LYS A 2 12.91 1.78 0.17
N THR A 3 11.95 1.29 0.96
CA THR A 3 10.85 2.10 1.48
C THR A 3 10.49 1.68 2.89
N ARG A 4 9.96 2.61 3.69
CA ARG A 4 9.45 2.30 5.03
C ARG A 4 7.96 1.95 4.93
N ALA A 5 7.55 0.88 5.60
CA ALA A 5 6.16 0.47 5.69
C ALA A 5 5.81 0.02 7.12
N ALA A 6 4.54 0.15 7.48
CA ALA A 6 3.97 -0.50 8.66
C ALA A 6 3.46 -1.88 8.25
N VAL A 7 4.07 -2.94 8.78
CA VAL A 7 3.75 -4.32 8.43
C VAL A 7 3.05 -4.99 9.61
N ALA A 8 1.93 -5.64 9.32
CA ALA A 8 1.31 -6.59 10.21
C ALA A 8 1.93 -7.97 9.96
N PHE A 9 2.76 -8.46 10.87
CA PHE A 9 3.38 -9.78 10.74
C PHE A 9 2.43 -10.91 11.12
N GLU A 10 1.56 -10.67 12.11
CA GLU A 10 0.55 -11.61 12.59
C GLU A 10 -0.71 -10.82 13.04
N ALA A 11 -1.85 -11.50 13.07
CA ALA A 11 -3.07 -10.93 13.63
C ALA A 11 -2.90 -10.59 15.12
N LYS A 12 -3.56 -9.50 15.56
CA LYS A 12 -3.60 -8.99 16.95
C LYS A 12 -2.23 -8.60 17.51
N GLN A 13 -1.24 -8.38 16.66
CA GLN A 13 0.05 -7.81 17.05
C GLN A 13 0.13 -6.34 16.61
N PRO A 14 0.93 -5.51 17.32
CA PRO A 14 1.22 -4.16 16.85
C PRO A 14 1.85 -4.18 15.46
N LEU A 15 1.56 -3.16 14.65
CA LEU A 15 2.27 -2.95 13.40
C LEU A 15 3.75 -2.62 13.68
N GLU A 16 4.64 -3.20 12.89
CA GLU A 16 6.07 -2.92 12.96
C GLU A 16 6.49 -2.04 11.79
N ILE A 17 7.25 -0.99 12.08
CA ILE A 17 7.84 -0.15 11.03
C ILE A 17 9.13 -0.79 10.56
N VAL A 18 9.12 -1.32 9.33
CA VAL A 18 10.25 -1.98 8.72
C VAL A 18 10.63 -1.32 7.40
N GLU A 19 11.85 -1.61 6.93
CA GLU A 19 12.28 -1.26 5.59
C GLU A 19 12.02 -2.44 4.65
N LEU A 20 11.36 -2.18 3.51
CA LEU A 20 11.04 -3.16 2.48
C LEU A 20 11.80 -2.86 1.19
N ASP A 21 12.07 -3.91 0.41
CA ASP A 21 12.49 -3.82 -0.97
C ASP A 21 11.26 -3.85 -1.89
N LEU A 22 10.91 -2.70 -2.45
CA LEU A 22 9.78 -2.57 -3.38
C LEU A 22 10.28 -2.65 -4.84
N GLU A 23 9.76 -3.59 -5.62
CA GLU A 23 10.05 -3.66 -7.06
C GLU A 23 9.44 -2.46 -7.81
N GLY A 24 9.98 -2.15 -8.99
CA GLY A 24 9.35 -1.18 -9.90
C GLY A 24 8.07 -1.73 -10.53
N PRO A 25 7.19 -0.88 -11.08
CA PRO A 25 5.91 -1.32 -11.63
C PRO A 25 6.08 -2.17 -12.89
N LYS A 26 5.35 -3.29 -12.97
CA LYS A 26 5.25 -4.16 -14.14
C LYS A 26 4.20 -3.62 -15.13
N ALA A 27 4.01 -4.29 -16.27
CA ALA A 27 3.01 -3.88 -17.25
C ALA A 27 1.61 -3.75 -16.62
N GLY A 28 0.95 -2.61 -16.84
CA GLY A 28 -0.36 -2.29 -16.25
C GLY A 28 -0.33 -1.78 -14.80
N GLU A 29 0.83 -1.75 -14.13
CA GLU A 29 0.95 -1.30 -12.74
C GLU A 29 1.38 0.17 -12.64
N VAL A 30 1.08 0.80 -11.50
CA VAL A 30 1.46 2.18 -11.20
C VAL A 30 2.16 2.21 -9.84
N LEU A 31 3.34 2.82 -9.80
CA LEU A 31 4.02 3.09 -8.54
C LEU A 31 3.60 4.45 -8.03
N VAL A 32 3.02 4.47 -6.83
CA VAL A 32 2.53 5.68 -6.16
C VAL A 32 3.33 5.90 -4.88
N GLU A 33 3.87 7.11 -4.70
CA GLU A 33 4.36 7.55 -3.40
C GLU A 33 3.18 8.07 -2.58
N ILE A 34 2.86 7.35 -1.51
CA ILE A 34 1.77 7.72 -0.59
C ILE A 34 2.24 8.89 0.27
N MET A 35 1.56 10.02 0.14
CA MET A 35 1.87 11.25 0.87
C MET A 35 1.12 11.32 2.21
N ALA A 36 -0.10 10.78 2.23
CA ALA A 36 -0.93 10.65 3.42
C ALA A 36 -1.85 9.44 3.28
N THR A 37 -2.17 8.80 4.40
CA THR A 37 -3.15 7.71 4.47
C THR A 37 -4.02 7.85 5.73
N GLY A 38 -5.29 7.52 5.60
CA GLY A 38 -6.21 7.31 6.70
C GLY A 38 -6.02 5.93 7.33
N ILE A 39 -6.66 5.74 8.50
CA ILE A 39 -6.87 4.44 9.13
C ILE A 39 -8.37 4.30 9.37
N CYS A 40 -8.94 3.21 8.89
CA CYS A 40 -10.35 2.91 8.99
C CYS A 40 -10.57 1.64 9.81
N HIS A 41 -11.83 1.39 10.19
CA HIS A 41 -12.20 0.19 10.93
C HIS A 41 -11.90 -1.09 10.14
N THR A 42 -11.94 -1.06 8.80
CA THR A 42 -11.59 -2.22 7.96
C THR A 42 -10.15 -2.65 8.19
N ASP A 43 -9.20 -1.71 8.29
CA ASP A 43 -7.79 -2.04 8.55
C ASP A 43 -7.64 -2.72 9.93
N ALA A 44 -8.34 -2.19 10.95
CA ALA A 44 -8.36 -2.78 12.28
C ALA A 44 -9.04 -4.17 12.30
N TYR A 45 -10.13 -4.35 11.54
CA TYR A 45 -10.85 -5.62 11.47
C TYR A 45 -9.99 -6.75 10.90
N THR A 46 -9.22 -6.45 9.84
CA THR A 46 -8.23 -7.38 9.30
C THR A 46 -7.09 -7.59 10.31
N LEU A 47 -6.51 -6.52 10.88
CA LEU A 47 -5.43 -6.63 11.87
C LEU A 47 -5.82 -7.45 13.10
N ASP A 48 -7.06 -7.35 13.57
CA ASP A 48 -7.59 -8.12 14.69
C ASP A 48 -7.84 -9.60 14.33
N GLY A 49 -7.65 -10.00 13.07
CA GLY A 49 -7.81 -11.37 12.59
C GLY A 49 -9.26 -11.82 12.51
N PHE A 50 -10.21 -10.89 12.40
CA PHE A 50 -11.63 -11.22 12.19
C PHE A 50 -11.98 -11.37 10.71
N ASP A 51 -11.17 -10.80 9.83
CA ASP A 51 -11.32 -10.92 8.39
C ASP A 51 -10.91 -12.31 7.91
N SER A 52 -11.86 -13.06 7.34
CA SER A 52 -11.60 -14.38 6.75
C SER A 52 -10.72 -14.33 5.50
N GLU A 53 -10.59 -13.15 4.88
CA GLU A 53 -9.71 -12.90 3.74
C GLU A 53 -8.34 -12.35 4.17
N GLY A 54 -8.15 -12.09 5.47
CA GLY A 54 -6.91 -11.56 6.03
C GLY A 54 -5.75 -12.52 5.86
N ILE A 55 -4.70 -12.07 5.17
CA ILE A 55 -3.45 -12.81 4.97
C ILE A 55 -2.31 -12.02 5.62
N PHE A 56 -1.45 -12.74 6.34
CA PHE A 56 -0.27 -12.18 6.99
C PHE A 56 1.00 -12.88 6.49
N PRO A 57 2.15 -12.17 6.37
CA PRO A 57 2.34 -10.75 6.65
C PRO A 57 1.70 -9.83 5.60
N SER A 58 1.23 -8.65 6.01
CA SER A 58 0.60 -7.68 5.10
C SER A 58 0.95 -6.22 5.42
N VAL A 59 0.93 -5.39 4.38
CA VAL A 59 0.85 -3.92 4.49
C VAL A 59 -0.61 -3.56 4.29
N LEU A 60 -1.27 -3.11 5.35
CA LEU A 60 -2.68 -2.71 5.33
C LEU A 60 -2.83 -1.25 4.85
N GLY A 61 -4.06 -0.72 4.87
CA GLY A 61 -4.37 0.64 4.44
C GLY A 61 -4.97 0.68 3.03
N HIS A 62 -6.09 1.40 2.90
CA HIS A 62 -6.84 1.54 1.65
C HIS A 62 -7.40 2.95 1.43
N GLU A 63 -7.05 3.90 2.30
CA GLU A 63 -7.52 5.28 2.24
C GLU A 63 -6.33 6.24 2.03
N GLY A 64 -5.68 6.15 0.86
CA GLY A 64 -4.46 6.90 0.57
C GLY A 64 -4.63 8.03 -0.45
N ALA A 65 -3.77 9.03 -0.38
CA ALA A 65 -3.53 9.98 -1.47
C ALA A 65 -2.04 10.10 -1.74
N GLY A 66 -1.68 10.13 -3.02
CA GLY A 66 -0.28 10.03 -3.43
C GLY A 66 0.06 10.69 -4.75
N ILE A 67 1.33 10.61 -5.10
CA ILE A 67 1.87 11.12 -6.36
C ILE A 67 2.41 9.93 -7.16
N VAL A 68 2.02 9.83 -8.43
CA VAL A 68 2.57 8.81 -9.33
C VAL A 68 4.06 9.06 -9.54
N ARG A 69 4.89 8.05 -9.28
CA ARG A 69 6.34 8.11 -9.50
C ARG A 69 6.75 7.43 -10.79
N GLU A 70 6.21 6.25 -11.06
CA GLU A 70 6.50 5.49 -12.27
C GLU A 70 5.22 4.78 -12.74
N VAL A 71 5.14 4.54 -14.05
CA VAL A 71 4.07 3.77 -14.66
C VAL A 71 4.66 2.63 -15.47
N GLY A 72 4.04 1.46 -15.38
CA GLY A 72 4.40 0.31 -16.17
C GLY A 72 3.99 0.42 -17.63
N ALA A 73 4.50 -0.49 -18.46
CA ALA A 73 4.13 -0.56 -19.87
C ALA A 73 2.61 -0.69 -20.05
N GLY A 74 2.05 0.06 -21.00
CA GLY A 74 0.62 0.03 -21.34
C GLY A 74 -0.29 0.90 -20.46
N VAL A 75 0.21 1.49 -19.38
CA VAL A 75 -0.56 2.47 -18.60
C VAL A 75 -0.64 3.79 -19.38
N MET A 76 -1.86 4.26 -19.64
CA MET A 76 -2.12 5.52 -20.35
C MET A 76 -3.05 6.47 -19.59
N SER A 77 -3.65 6.02 -18.50
CA SER A 77 -4.63 6.78 -17.71
C SER A 77 -4.00 7.83 -16.79
N VAL A 78 -2.75 7.62 -16.38
CA VAL A 78 -1.97 8.50 -15.51
C VAL A 78 -0.51 8.54 -15.96
N LYS A 79 0.25 9.52 -15.49
CA LYS A 79 1.69 9.67 -15.75
C LYS A 79 2.43 10.14 -14.49
N PRO A 80 3.76 9.98 -14.42
CA PRO A 80 4.57 10.51 -13.33
C PRO A 80 4.26 11.98 -13.02
N GLY A 81 4.08 12.28 -11.74
CA GLY A 81 3.72 13.62 -11.23
C GLY A 81 2.22 13.84 -11.04
N ASP A 82 1.34 12.99 -11.59
CA ASP A 82 -0.10 13.11 -11.34
C ASP A 82 -0.42 12.81 -9.86
N HIS A 83 -1.35 13.58 -9.29
CA HIS A 83 -1.91 13.29 -7.96
C HIS A 83 -3.07 12.30 -8.11
N VAL A 84 -3.05 11.25 -7.30
CA VAL A 84 -3.99 10.13 -7.40
C VAL A 84 -4.49 9.70 -6.03
N ILE A 85 -5.67 9.09 -6.02
CA ILE A 85 -6.24 8.42 -4.85
C ILE A 85 -6.34 6.92 -5.21
N PRO A 86 -5.48 6.06 -4.67
CA PRO A 86 -5.70 4.62 -4.71
C PRO A 86 -6.86 4.28 -3.77
N LEU A 87 -7.99 3.87 -4.35
CA LEU A 87 -9.18 3.35 -3.68
C LEU A 87 -9.46 1.93 -4.19
#